data_AF-A0A7V5KA10-F1
#
_entry.id   AF-A0A7V5KA10-F1
#
_cell.length_a   1.000
_cell.length_b   1.000
_cell.length_c   1.000
_cell.angle_alpha   90.00
_cell.angle_beta   90.00
_cell.angle_gamma   90.00
#
_symmetry.space_group_name_H-M   'P 1'
#
loop_
_entity.id
_entity.type
_entity.pdbx_description
1 polymer ?
#
loop_
_entity_poly.entity_id
_entity_poly.type
_entity_poly.pdbx_seq_one_letter_code
_entity_poly.pdbx_strand_id
1 'polypeptide(L)'
;MTFEKAIKTAIEYEIKVRDTYLNSLDKIKDETGQRVFRVLGEEEQGHVDYLECKLAEWKESGTISSSDLKTIVPSREKIEKGIARLDNHLSDNKYETELEMLKKALIMEQET
;
A
#
# COMPACT_ATOMS: atom_id res chain seq x y z
N MET A 1 8.88 -24.11 3.58
CA MET A 1 9.22 -22.69 3.32
C MET A 1 10.15 -22.24 4.44
N THR A 2 11.29 -21.62 4.16
CA THR A 2 12.18 -21.07 5.20
C THR A 2 11.75 -19.66 5.56
N PHE A 3 12.06 -19.21 6.76
CA PHE A 3 11.75 -17.86 7.21
C PHE A 3 12.32 -16.78 6.26
N GLU A 4 13.59 -16.93 5.87
CA GLU A 4 14.23 -16.04 4.90
C GLU A 4 13.50 -16.02 3.55
N LYS A 5 13.05 -17.18 3.07
CA LYS A 5 12.27 -17.26 1.83
C LYS A 5 10.92 -16.57 1.99
N ALA A 6 10.27 -16.69 3.15
CA ALA A 6 9.02 -16.01 3.42
C ALA A 6 9.16 -14.48 3.42
N ILE A 7 10.16 -13.92 4.10
CA ILE A 7 10.40 -12.47 4.07
C ILE A 7 10.71 -12.01 2.65
N LYS A 8 11.60 -12.71 1.93
CA LYS A 8 11.95 -12.32 0.56
C LYS A 8 10.73 -12.32 -0.37
N THR A 9 9.89 -13.33 -0.26
CA THR A 9 8.64 -13.39 -1.01
C THR A 9 7.73 -12.21 -0.62
N ALA A 10 7.54 -11.93 0.67
CA ALA A 10 6.75 -10.77 1.11
C ALA A 10 7.28 -9.45 0.50
N ILE A 11 8.60 -9.19 0.59
CA ILE A 11 9.23 -8.01 -0.02
C ILE A 11 8.90 -7.90 -1.53
N GLU A 12 8.99 -9.01 -2.26
CA GLU A 12 8.67 -9.02 -3.70
C GLU A 12 7.20 -8.66 -3.98
N TYR A 13 6.27 -9.07 -3.13
CA TYR A 13 4.86 -8.71 -3.26
C TYR A 13 4.63 -7.24 -2.88
N GLU A 14 5.16 -6.76 -1.75
CA GLU A 14 5.01 -5.36 -1.33
C GLU A 14 5.56 -4.39 -2.40
N ILE A 15 6.71 -4.73 -3.01
CA ILE A 15 7.27 -3.95 -4.12
C ILE A 15 6.31 -3.91 -5.33
N LYS A 16 5.66 -5.02 -5.68
CA LYS A 16 4.71 -5.05 -6.80
C LYS A 16 3.46 -4.21 -6.52
N VAL A 17 2.95 -4.25 -5.29
CA VAL A 17 1.80 -3.45 -4.87
C VAL A 17 2.17 -1.96 -4.87
N ARG A 18 3.29 -1.59 -4.23
CA ARG A 18 3.87 -0.24 -4.25
C ARG A 18 3.97 0.30 -5.67
N ASP A 19 4.62 -0.46 -6.55
CA ASP A 19 4.86 -0.05 -7.94
C ASP A 19 3.55 0.05 -8.72
N THR A 20 2.54 -0.78 -8.40
CA THR A 20 1.21 -0.64 -8.99
C THR A 20 0.59 0.71 -8.64
N TYR A 21 0.67 1.14 -7.38
CA TYR A 21 0.15 2.44 -6.96
C TYR A 21 0.94 3.60 -7.58
N LEU A 22 2.27 3.60 -7.47
CA LEU A 22 3.12 4.69 -7.94
C LEU A 22 3.09 4.84 -9.47
N ASN A 23 3.14 3.75 -10.23
CA ASN A 23 3.05 3.79 -11.70
C ASN A 23 1.66 4.17 -12.22
N SER A 24 0.65 4.15 -11.34
CA SER A 24 -0.71 4.57 -11.70
C SER A 24 -0.90 6.09 -11.59
N LEU A 25 -0.04 6.79 -10.86
CA LEU A 25 -0.16 8.24 -10.64
C LEU A 25 -0.25 9.06 -11.94
N ASP A 26 0.52 8.69 -12.96
CA ASP A 26 0.54 9.39 -14.25
C ASP A 26 -0.77 9.23 -15.06
N LYS A 27 -1.58 8.23 -14.71
CA LYS A 27 -2.84 7.89 -15.41
C LYS A 27 -4.06 8.50 -14.73
N ILE A 28 -3.91 8.96 -13.49
CA ILE A 28 -4.99 9.53 -12.68
C ILE A 28 -5.06 11.03 -12.94
N LYS A 29 -6.24 11.51 -13.34
CA LYS A 29 -6.47 12.94 -13.62
C LYS A 29 -6.97 13.70 -12.40
N ASP A 30 -7.62 13.00 -11.49
CA ASP A 30 -8.18 13.58 -10.28
C ASP A 30 -7.10 13.74 -9.19
N GLU A 31 -6.93 14.97 -8.68
CA GLU A 31 -5.93 15.28 -7.66
C GLU A 31 -6.17 14.51 -6.35
N THR A 32 -7.43 14.19 -6.02
CA THR A 32 -7.74 13.37 -4.84
C THR A 32 -7.32 11.93 -5.07
N GLY A 33 -7.59 11.37 -6.24
CA GLY A 33 -7.10 10.06 -6.67
C GLY A 33 -5.57 9.96 -6.61
N GLN A 34 -4.86 10.96 -7.16
CA GLN A 34 -3.39 10.99 -7.10
C GLN A 34 -2.87 11.01 -5.66
N ARG A 35 -3.52 11.77 -4.77
CA ARG A 35 -3.17 11.79 -3.34
C ARG A 35 -3.38 10.43 -2.67
N VAL A 36 -4.51 9.76 -2.95
CA VAL A 36 -4.79 8.43 -2.39
C VAL A 36 -3.73 7.43 -2.83
N PHE A 37 -3.46 7.34 -4.13
CA PHE A 37 -2.47 6.40 -4.68
C PHE A 37 -1.06 6.68 -4.15
N ARG A 38 -0.69 7.95 -3.96
CA ARG A 38 0.59 8.31 -3.34
C ARG A 38 0.68 7.81 -1.91
N VAL A 39 -0.34 8.03 -1.08
CA VAL A 39 -0.38 7.56 0.31
C VAL A 39 -0.28 6.03 0.37
N LEU A 40 -0.98 5.32 -0.50
CA LEU A 40 -0.90 3.85 -0.53
C LEU A 40 0.50 3.37 -0.97
N GLY A 41 1.08 3.97 -2.01
CA GLY A 41 2.46 3.64 -2.41
C GLY A 41 3.51 3.96 -1.34
N GLU A 42 3.33 5.04 -0.58
CA GLU A 42 4.21 5.38 0.54
C GLU A 42 4.06 4.41 1.73
N GLU A 43 2.85 3.90 1.99
CA GLU A 43 2.61 2.87 3.02
C GLU A 43 3.33 1.56 2.65
N GLU A 44 3.19 1.09 1.40
CA GLU A 44 3.87 -0.14 0.96
C GLU A 44 5.39 0.00 0.98
N GLN A 45 5.93 1.20 0.73
CA GLN A 45 7.37 1.44 0.93
C GLN A 45 7.77 1.25 2.39
N GLY A 46 6.95 1.69 3.34
CA GLY A 46 7.17 1.45 4.77
C GLY A 46 7.16 -0.03 5.13
N HIS A 47 6.32 -0.83 4.48
CA HIS A 47 6.32 -2.30 4.62
C HIS A 47 7.61 -2.93 4.09
N VAL A 48 8.07 -2.50 2.89
CA VAL A 48 9.36 -2.95 2.32
C VAL A 48 10.51 -2.63 3.26
N ASP A 49 10.61 -1.39 3.73
CA ASP A 49 11.69 -0.94 4.62
C ASP A 49 11.72 -1.76 5.91
N TYR A 50 10.55 -2.05 6.49
CA TYR A 50 10.41 -2.88 7.66
C TYR A 50 10.90 -4.32 7.40
N LEU A 51 10.43 -4.94 6.32
CA LEU A 51 10.80 -6.32 5.97
C LEU A 51 12.29 -6.45 5.64
N GLU A 52 12.90 -5.47 4.96
CA GLU A 52 14.33 -5.42 4.71
C GLU A 52 15.14 -5.29 6.00
N CYS A 53 14.68 -4.45 6.93
CA CYS A 53 15.28 -4.33 8.26
C CYS A 53 15.23 -5.67 9.02
N LYS A 54 14.08 -6.35 9.02
CA LYS A 54 13.91 -7.66 9.66
C LYS A 54 14.73 -8.76 8.99
N LEU A 55 14.89 -8.70 7.67
CA LEU A 55 15.77 -9.62 6.95
C LEU A 55 17.24 -9.43 7.34
N ALA A 56 17.69 -8.19 7.49
CA ALA A 56 19.04 -7.89 7.92
C ALA A 56 19.28 -8.38 9.36
N GLU A 57 18.35 -8.08 10.27
CA GLU A 57 18.39 -8.54 11.68
C GLU A 57 18.48 -10.06 11.78
N TRP A 58 17.67 -10.76 10.98
CA TRP A 58 17.69 -12.23 10.90
C TRP A 58 19.02 -12.77 10.39
N LYS A 59 19.61 -12.15 9.36
CA LYS A 59 20.91 -12.58 8.80
C LYS A 59 22.07 -12.35 9.76
N GLU A 60 22.03 -11.29 10.56
CA GLU A 60 23.09 -10.96 11.51
C GLU A 60 23.00 -11.79 12.80
N SER A 61 21.80 -11.93 13.37
CA SER A 61 21.61 -12.47 14.71
C SER A 61 20.91 -13.83 14.76
N GLY A 62 20.25 -14.25 13.68
CA GLY A 62 19.35 -15.41 13.67
C GLY A 62 18.10 -15.22 14.52
N THR A 63 17.81 -13.99 14.97
CA THR A 63 16.66 -13.62 15.79
C THR A 63 16.01 -12.35 15.24
N ILE A 64 14.74 -12.12 15.59
CA ILE A 64 14.01 -10.90 15.23
C ILE A 64 13.34 -10.33 16.46
N SER A 65 13.52 -9.04 16.66
CA SER A 65 12.75 -8.24 17.62
C SER A 65 11.40 -7.82 17.03
N SER A 66 10.36 -7.79 17.85
CA SER A 66 9.09 -7.15 17.46
C SER A 66 9.21 -5.64 17.67
N SER A 67 9.08 -4.86 16.60
CA SER A 67 8.98 -3.41 16.66
C SER A 67 7.69 -2.96 16.00
N ASP A 68 7.07 -1.91 16.54
CA ASP A 68 5.83 -1.38 15.97
C ASP A 68 6.05 -0.88 14.55
N LEU A 69 5.18 -1.34 13.64
CA LEU A 69 5.11 -0.85 12.28
C LEU A 69 4.32 0.46 12.27
N LYS A 70 4.95 1.52 11.76
CA LYS A 70 4.31 2.83 11.63
C LYS A 70 3.43 2.81 10.39
N THR A 71 2.24 3.39 10.50
CA THR A 71 1.32 3.59 9.38
C THR A 71 1.14 5.08 9.10
N ILE A 72 1.12 5.45 7.83
CA ILE A 72 0.74 6.79 7.36
C ILE A 72 -0.75 6.83 6.95
N VAL A 73 -1.41 5.67 6.90
CA VAL A 73 -2.83 5.57 6.59
C VAL A 73 -3.65 6.20 7.74
N PRO A 74 -4.60 7.10 7.44
CA PRO A 74 -5.44 7.72 8.46
C PRO A 74 -6.29 6.70 9.21
N SER A 75 -6.64 7.04 10.46
CA SER A 75 -7.59 6.28 11.26
C SER A 75 -8.93 6.05 10.53
N ARG A 76 -9.57 4.91 10.77
CA ARG A 76 -10.89 4.55 10.22
C ARG A 76 -11.94 5.66 10.33
N GLU A 77 -12.04 6.33 11.47
CA GLU A 77 -13.00 7.43 11.68
C GLU A 77 -12.78 8.58 10.68
N LYS A 78 -11.53 8.90 10.34
CA LYS A 78 -11.19 9.92 9.34
C LYS A 78 -11.56 9.48 7.93
N ILE A 79 -11.38 8.19 7.61
CA ILE A 79 -11.76 7.61 6.31
C ILE A 79 -13.29 7.69 6.15
N GLU A 80 -14.06 7.25 7.15
CA GLU A 80 -15.53 7.30 7.14
C GLU A 80 -16.06 8.73 6.96
N LYS A 81 -15.47 9.71 7.65
CA LYS A 81 -15.78 11.14 7.43
C LYS A 81 -15.44 11.62 6.03
N GLY A 82 -14.38 11.09 5.42
CA GLY A 82 -14.00 11.38 4.04
C GLY A 82 -15.03 10.84 3.03
N ILE A 83 -15.47 9.60 3.20
CA ILE A 83 -16.49 8.95 2.36
C ILE A 83 -17.79 9.76 2.36
N ALA A 84 -18.26 10.19 3.54
CA ALA A 84 -19.47 11.00 3.65
C ALA A 84 -19.40 12.34 2.90
N ARG A 85 -18.19 12.89 2.70
CA ARG A 85 -17.98 14.12 1.91
C ARG A 85 -17.89 13.83 0.41
N LEU A 86 -17.37 12.66 0.04
CA LEU A 86 -17.17 12.23 -1.34
C LEU A 86 -18.49 11.99 -2.09
N ASP A 87 -19.53 11.52 -1.39
CA ASP A 87 -20.84 11.19 -1.98
C ASP A 87 -21.49 12.40 -2.72
N ASN A 88 -21.19 13.63 -2.28
CA ASN A 88 -21.68 14.86 -2.92
C ASN A 88 -20.91 15.24 -4.21
N HIS A 89 -19.79 14.58 -4.52
CA HIS A 89 -18.88 14.94 -5.62
C HIS A 89 -18.78 13.88 -6.73
N LEU A 90 -19.36 12.69 -6.53
CA LEU A 90 -19.24 11.56 -7.48
C LEU A 90 -20.11 11.69 -8.74
N SER A 91 -21.01 12.68 -8.82
CA SER A 91 -22.00 12.77 -9.91
C SER A 91 -21.45 13.25 -11.26
N ASP A 92 -20.28 13.89 -11.31
CA ASP A 92 -19.78 14.55 -12.54
C ASP A 92 -18.54 13.91 -13.20
N ASN A 93 -17.87 12.95 -12.56
CA ASN A 93 -16.58 12.44 -13.02
C ASN A 93 -16.57 10.92 -13.29
N LYS A 94 -15.84 10.52 -14.34
CA LYS A 94 -15.62 9.10 -14.69
C LYS A 94 -14.37 8.59 -14.00
N TYR A 95 -14.54 7.87 -12.89
CA TYR A 95 -13.47 7.28 -12.08
C TYR A 95 -13.16 5.81 -12.41
N GLU A 96 -13.47 5.37 -13.63
CA GLU A 96 -13.38 3.97 -14.04
C GLU A 96 -11.93 3.46 -14.01
N THR A 97 -10.97 4.31 -14.40
CA THR A 97 -9.55 3.94 -14.41
C THR A 97 -9.00 3.79 -13.00
N GLU A 98 -9.29 4.74 -12.12
CA GLU A 98 -8.90 4.72 -10.71
C GLU A 98 -9.48 3.48 -10.01
N LEU A 99 -10.77 3.20 -10.23
CA LEU A 99 -11.45 2.06 -9.61
C LEU A 99 -10.87 0.72 -10.06
N GLU A 100 -10.58 0.54 -11.36
CA GLU A 100 -9.96 -0.69 -11.86
C GLU A 100 -8.55 -0.89 -11.29
N MET A 101 -7.78 0.19 -11.13
CA MET A 101 -6.46 0.11 -10.50
C MET A 101 -6.54 -0.26 -9.02
N LEU A 102 -7.48 0.32 -8.26
CA LEU A 102 -7.72 -0.03 -6.86
C LEU A 102 -8.15 -1.49 -6.70
N LYS A 103 -9.04 -1.99 -7.57
CA LYS A 103 -9.44 -3.41 -7.57
C LYS A 103 -8.25 -4.33 -7.83
N LYS A 104 -7.41 -3.96 -8.80
CA LYS A 104 -6.21 -4.74 -9.14
C LYS A 104 -5.25 -4.80 -7.95
N ALA A 105 -5.02 -3.67 -7.29
CA ALA A 105 -4.16 -3.60 -6.12
C ALA A 105 -4.72 -4.44 -4.95
N LEU A 106 -6.03 -4.35 -4.68
CA LEU A 106 -6.70 -5.15 -3.66
C LEU A 106 -6.54 -6.66 -3.89
N ILE A 107 -6.65 -7.13 -5.14
CA ILE A 107 -6.42 -8.54 -5.47
C ILE A 107 -4.99 -8.94 -5.15
N MET A 108 -4.01 -8.09 -5.50
CA MET A 108 -2.60 -8.37 -5.20
C MET A 108 -2.33 -8.41 -3.69
N GLU A 109 -2.92 -7.49 -2.91
CA GLU A 109 -2.82 -7.48 -1.45
C GLU A 109 -3.40 -8.77 -0.83
N GLN A 110 -4.53 -9.27 -1.35
CA GLN A 110 -5.15 -10.52 -0.87
C GLN A 110 -4.35 -11.80 -1.18
N GLU A 111 -3.44 -11.74 -2.15
CA GLU A 111 -2.55 -12.87 -2.53
C GLU A 111 -1.28 -12.95 -1.68
N THR A 112 -1.04 -11.95 -0.81
CA THR A 112 0.13 -11.83 0.08
C THR A 112 -0.12 -12.48 1.44
#